data_AF-A0A929ZZ36-F1
#
_entry.id   AF-A0A929ZZ36-F1
#
_cell.length_a   1.000
_cell.length_b   1.000
_cell.length_c   1.000
_cell.angle_alpha   90.00
_cell.angle_beta   90.00
_cell.angle_gamma   90.00
#
_symmetry.space_group_name_H-M   'P 1'
#
loop_
_entity.id
_entity.type
_entity.pdbx_description
1 polymer ?
#
loop_
_entity_poly.entity_id
_entity_poly.type
_entity_poly.pdbx_seq_one_letter_code
_entity_poly.pdbx_strand_id
1 'polypeptide(L)'
;MHVELQNDLDDILSLHLDEFFDYVRSIRYGYKDQNNDLHFLTDEDFKKYEYSFSTPEQIIHNDCGWCWDISELIKLYCRENGITCKSFFLEYLSNDFHHTHTQVLACINGKWSACPDNSMGTEINDPEFNTLEECFNWLKDLYIEYLKYVLKDNFDELKLFVKEYDCIFNQNITEDEYLNLIRN
;
A
#
# COMPACT_ATOMS: atom_id res chain seq x y z
N MET A 1 8.41 25.34 -1.61
CA MET A 1 7.42 24.25 -1.64
C MET A 1 7.65 23.24 -2.76
N HIS A 2 7.29 23.46 -4.04
CA HIS A 2 7.49 22.41 -5.08
C HIS A 2 8.94 21.94 -5.26
N VAL A 3 9.92 22.85 -5.21
CA VAL A 3 11.35 22.50 -5.34
C VAL A 3 11.87 21.79 -4.09
N GLU A 4 11.36 22.12 -2.90
CA GLU A 4 11.76 21.47 -1.64
C GLU A 4 11.21 20.04 -1.56
N LEU A 5 9.93 19.85 -1.93
CA LEU A 5 9.30 18.52 -1.99
C LEU A 5 10.00 17.58 -2.98
N GLN A 6 10.48 18.10 -4.10
CA GLN A 6 11.23 17.29 -5.06
C GLN A 6 12.60 16.87 -4.52
N ASN A 7 13.30 17.76 -3.82
CA ASN A 7 14.59 17.43 -3.22
C ASN A 7 14.43 16.38 -2.11
N ASP A 8 13.40 16.50 -1.28
CA ASP A 8 13.11 15.51 -0.24
C ASP A 8 12.78 14.13 -0.85
N LEU A 9 12.04 14.10 -1.97
CA LEU A 9 11.78 12.87 -2.70
C LEU A 9 13.06 12.26 -3.26
N ASP A 10 13.89 13.05 -3.95
CA ASP A 10 15.13 12.59 -4.54
C ASP A 10 16.08 12.01 -3.47
N ASP A 11 16.16 12.64 -2.29
CA ASP A 11 16.93 12.17 -1.15
C ASP A 11 16.43 10.79 -0.67
N ILE A 12 15.12 10.62 -0.47
CA ILE A 12 14.53 9.33 -0.06
C ILE A 12 14.73 8.25 -1.12
N LEU A 13 14.57 8.58 -2.41
CA LEU A 13 14.73 7.60 -3.49
C LEU A 13 16.19 7.18 -3.70
N SER A 14 17.14 7.97 -3.21
CA SER A 14 18.59 7.67 -3.25
C SER A 14 19.07 6.75 -2.12
N LEU A 15 18.23 6.47 -1.12
CA LEU A 15 18.57 5.61 0.01
C LEU A 15 18.89 4.19 -0.43
N HIS A 16 19.80 3.54 0.30
CA HIS A 16 19.99 2.10 0.15
C HIS A 16 18.71 1.33 0.52
N LEU A 17 18.55 0.13 -0.05
CA LEU A 17 17.33 -0.68 0.08
C LEU A 17 16.84 -0.81 1.53
N ASP A 18 17.73 -1.17 2.45
CA ASP A 18 17.40 -1.37 3.85
C ASP A 18 16.98 -0.04 4.51
N GLU A 19 17.70 1.04 4.21
CA GLU A 19 17.40 2.39 4.71
C GLU A 19 16.05 2.91 4.18
N PHE A 20 15.74 2.61 2.91
CA PHE A 20 14.46 2.97 2.31
C PHE A 20 13.30 2.24 2.99
N PHE A 21 13.41 0.93 3.22
CA PHE A 21 12.34 0.19 3.88
C PHE A 21 12.26 0.49 5.38
N ASP A 22 13.37 0.85 6.04
CA ASP A 22 13.35 1.43 7.38
C ASP A 22 12.59 2.75 7.41
N TYR A 23 12.82 3.61 6.40
CA TYR A 23 12.07 4.84 6.22
C TYR A 23 10.57 4.56 5.99
N VAL A 24 10.22 3.66 5.07
CA VAL A 24 8.81 3.28 4.83
C VAL A 24 8.15 2.82 6.11
N ARG A 25 8.81 2.01 6.94
CA ARG A 25 8.30 1.55 8.24
C ARG A 25 8.11 2.66 9.27
N SER A 26 8.80 3.79 9.12
CA SER A 26 8.65 4.95 9.98
C SER A 26 7.42 5.81 9.66
N ILE A 27 6.91 5.72 8.41
CA ILE A 27 5.74 6.47 7.95
C ILE A 27 4.51 6.10 8.79
N ARG A 28 3.80 7.09 9.31
CA ARG A 28 2.61 6.85 10.11
C ARG A 28 1.47 6.33 9.25
N TYR A 29 0.88 5.20 9.65
CA TYR A 29 -0.26 4.63 8.92
C TYR A 29 -1.52 5.48 9.15
N GLY A 30 -2.05 6.03 8.07
CA GLY A 30 -3.11 7.04 8.10
C GLY A 30 -3.41 7.56 6.71
N TYR A 31 -4.16 8.64 6.58
CA TYR A 31 -4.43 9.27 5.30
C TYR A 31 -4.72 10.75 5.43
N LYS A 32 -4.63 11.45 4.31
CA LYS A 32 -5.03 12.84 4.15
C LYS A 32 -6.47 12.88 3.63
N ASP A 33 -7.31 13.73 4.20
CA ASP A 33 -8.66 13.97 3.66
C ASP A 33 -8.67 15.10 2.60
N GLN A 34 -9.83 15.38 2.01
CA GLN A 34 -10.00 16.44 1.01
C GLN A 34 -9.81 17.87 1.55
N ASN A 35 -9.83 18.07 2.87
CA ASN A 35 -9.51 19.34 3.51
C ASN A 35 -8.01 19.48 3.83
N ASN A 36 -7.21 18.46 3.54
CA ASN A 36 -5.80 18.30 3.88
C ASN A 36 -5.54 18.03 5.37
N ASP A 37 -6.55 17.60 6.11
CA ASP A 37 -6.36 17.13 7.48
C ASP A 37 -5.80 15.69 7.45
N LEU A 38 -4.87 15.40 8.35
CA LEU A 38 -4.24 14.08 8.49
C LEU A 38 -4.95 13.28 9.58
N HIS A 39 -5.28 12.03 9.26
CA HIS A 39 -5.99 11.10 10.14
C HIS A 39 -5.17 9.83 10.31
N PHE A 40 -4.88 9.42 11.54
CA PHE A 40 -4.00 8.29 11.80
C PHE A 40 -4.77 7.12 12.41
N LEU A 41 -4.42 5.89 12.05
CA LEU A 41 -5.09 4.68 12.57
C LEU A 41 -5.00 4.57 14.11
N THR A 42 -4.02 5.22 14.71
CA THR A 42 -3.79 5.25 16.16
C THR A 42 -4.66 6.28 16.90
N ASP A 43 -5.39 7.14 16.17
CA ASP A 43 -6.26 8.14 16.77
C ASP A 43 -7.55 7.48 17.33
N GLU A 44 -7.97 7.89 18.54
CA GLU A 44 -9.16 7.31 19.21
C GLU A 44 -10.44 7.44 18.38
N ASP A 45 -10.53 8.47 17.55
CA ASP A 45 -11.67 8.80 16.69
C ASP A 45 -11.36 8.55 15.20
N PHE A 46 -10.52 7.56 14.88
CA PHE A 46 -10.24 7.20 13.49
C PHE A 46 -11.53 6.83 12.75
N LYS A 47 -12.04 7.79 11.99
CA LYS A 47 -13.21 7.66 11.12
C LYS A 47 -12.74 7.68 9.69
N LYS A 48 -13.57 7.13 8.81
CA LYS A 48 -13.40 7.27 7.36
C LYS A 48 -14.01 8.61 6.95
N TYR A 49 -13.17 9.64 6.88
CA TYR A 49 -13.44 10.93 6.28
C TYR A 49 -13.24 10.84 4.76
N GLU A 50 -13.48 11.95 4.06
CA GLU A 50 -13.35 12.02 2.60
C GLU A 50 -11.87 11.85 2.20
N TYR A 51 -11.43 10.61 2.01
CA TYR A 51 -10.07 10.25 1.63
C TYR A 51 -9.62 11.02 0.38
N SER A 52 -8.35 11.43 0.38
CA SER A 52 -7.67 12.06 -0.74
C SER A 52 -6.30 11.42 -0.97
N PHE A 53 -6.11 10.83 -2.14
CA PHE A 53 -4.87 10.14 -2.51
C PHE A 53 -3.65 11.06 -2.40
N SER A 54 -2.60 10.56 -1.74
CA SER A 54 -1.33 11.28 -1.55
C SER A 54 -0.26 10.78 -2.50
N THR A 55 0.38 11.71 -3.22
CA THR A 55 1.53 11.38 -4.08
C THR A 55 2.76 11.01 -3.23
N PRO A 56 3.76 10.33 -3.79
CA PRO A 56 5.04 10.05 -3.10
C PRO A 56 5.65 11.26 -2.38
N GLU A 57 5.65 12.43 -3.03
CA GLU A 57 6.14 13.68 -2.43
C GLU A 57 5.30 14.10 -1.21
N GLN A 58 3.98 13.94 -1.28
CA GLN A 58 3.07 14.29 -0.19
C GLN A 58 3.19 13.32 0.99
N ILE A 59 3.39 12.02 0.71
CA ILE A 59 3.65 11.00 1.74
C ILE A 59 4.89 11.39 2.53
N ILE A 60 5.98 11.74 1.82
CA ILE A 60 7.25 12.11 2.43
C ILE A 60 7.11 13.36 3.29
N HIS A 61 6.43 14.37 2.76
CA HIS A 61 6.23 15.63 3.47
C HIS A 61 5.34 15.50 4.70
N ASN A 62 4.24 14.75 4.59
CA ASN A 62 3.26 14.60 5.65
C ASN A 62 3.64 13.51 6.66
N ASP A 63 4.64 12.69 6.33
CA ASP A 63 5.02 11.48 7.09
C ASP A 63 3.81 10.57 7.38
N CYS A 64 2.94 10.44 6.37
CA CYS A 64 1.65 9.78 6.49
C CYS A 64 1.25 9.11 5.17
N GLY A 65 0.78 7.87 5.23
CA GLY A 65 0.28 7.17 4.05
C GLY A 65 -0.60 5.98 4.40
N TRP A 66 -1.61 5.76 3.56
CA TRP A 66 -2.42 4.54 3.58
C TRP A 66 -1.72 3.49 2.72
N CYS A 67 -2.11 2.21 2.81
CA CYS A 67 -1.50 1.16 1.98
C CYS A 67 -1.51 1.49 0.48
N TRP A 68 -2.54 2.21 0.02
CA TRP A 68 -2.70 2.70 -1.36
C TRP A 68 -1.61 3.70 -1.73
N ASP A 69 -1.34 4.67 -0.86
CA ASP A 69 -0.35 5.72 -1.07
C ASP A 69 1.06 5.12 -0.99
N ILE A 70 1.33 4.32 0.06
CA ILE A 70 2.62 3.70 0.33
C ILE A 70 3.03 2.77 -0.81
N SER A 71 2.09 2.03 -1.40
CA SER A 71 2.37 1.18 -2.56
C SER A 71 2.94 1.97 -3.75
N GLU A 72 2.45 3.19 -3.99
CA GLU A 72 2.96 4.02 -5.08
C GLU A 72 4.35 4.59 -4.80
N LEU A 73 4.66 4.93 -3.55
CA LEU A 73 6.02 5.31 -3.14
C LEU A 73 7.01 4.15 -3.35
N ILE A 74 6.63 2.92 -2.96
CA ILE A 74 7.49 1.74 -3.13
C ILE A 74 7.66 1.40 -4.62
N LYS A 75 6.60 1.43 -5.42
CA LYS A 75 6.68 1.22 -6.88
C LYS A 75 7.62 2.22 -7.53
N LEU A 76 7.55 3.49 -7.12
CA LEU A 76 8.46 4.53 -7.58
C LEU A 76 9.91 4.20 -7.23
N TYR A 77 10.19 3.89 -5.96
CA TYR A 77 11.53 3.48 -5.52
C TYR A 77 12.07 2.29 -6.32
N CYS A 78 11.27 1.24 -6.50
CA CYS A 78 11.66 0.07 -7.26
C CYS A 78 12.02 0.43 -8.71
N ARG A 79 11.22 1.29 -9.36
CA ARG A 79 11.48 1.73 -10.73
C ARG A 79 12.80 2.50 -10.83
N GLU A 80 13.02 3.48 -9.96
CA GLU A 80 14.23 4.32 -10.01
C GLU A 80 15.51 3.54 -9.67
N ASN A 81 15.39 2.47 -8.87
CA ASN A 81 16.52 1.63 -8.46
C ASN A 81 16.66 0.33 -9.26
N GLY A 82 15.89 0.14 -10.34
CA GLY A 82 15.98 -1.03 -11.21
C GLY A 82 15.55 -2.34 -10.54
N ILE A 83 14.72 -2.28 -9.51
CA ILE A 83 14.17 -3.42 -8.78
C ILE A 83 12.90 -3.87 -9.48
N THR A 84 12.79 -5.16 -9.77
CA THR A 84 11.56 -5.72 -10.34
C THR A 84 10.49 -5.81 -9.25
N CYS A 85 9.31 -5.24 -9.48
CA CYS A 85 8.19 -5.34 -8.56
C CYS A 85 6.86 -5.57 -9.27
N LYS A 86 5.86 -6.04 -8.52
CA LYS A 86 4.47 -6.23 -8.92
C LYS A 86 3.55 -5.74 -7.82
N SER A 87 2.45 -5.10 -8.18
CA SER A 87 1.49 -4.54 -7.24
C SER A 87 0.13 -5.19 -7.36
N PHE A 88 -0.48 -5.50 -6.22
CA PHE A 88 -1.74 -6.22 -6.13
C PHE A 88 -2.75 -5.45 -5.31
N PHE A 89 -3.98 -5.39 -5.80
CA PHE A 89 -5.14 -4.88 -5.09
C PHE A 89 -5.99 -6.06 -4.64
N LEU A 90 -6.31 -6.09 -3.35
CA LEU A 90 -7.20 -7.06 -2.74
C LEU A 90 -8.41 -6.34 -2.19
N GLU A 91 -9.60 -6.84 -2.49
CA GLU A 91 -10.85 -6.25 -2.06
C GLU A 91 -11.82 -7.33 -1.61
N TYR A 92 -12.48 -7.09 -0.49
CA TYR A 92 -13.64 -7.85 -0.07
C TYR A 92 -14.82 -6.89 0.03
N LEU A 93 -15.86 -7.13 -0.76
CA LEU A 93 -17.03 -6.26 -0.81
C LEU A 93 -18.32 -7.05 -0.56
N SER A 94 -19.00 -6.71 0.53
CA SER A 94 -20.31 -7.23 0.91
C SER A 94 -21.23 -6.10 1.35
N ASN A 95 -22.53 -6.40 1.55
CA ASN A 95 -23.50 -5.40 1.99
C ASN A 95 -23.13 -4.72 3.31
N ASP A 96 -22.47 -5.44 4.21
CA ASP A 96 -22.23 -5.00 5.59
C ASP A 96 -20.73 -4.76 5.88
N PHE A 97 -19.85 -5.09 4.94
CA PHE A 97 -18.41 -5.01 5.13
C PHE A 97 -17.69 -4.78 3.81
N HIS A 98 -16.87 -3.72 3.78
CA HIS A 98 -15.99 -3.39 2.67
C HIS A 98 -14.58 -3.19 3.21
N HIS A 99 -13.65 -4.00 2.71
CA HIS A 99 -12.25 -3.93 3.08
C HIS A 99 -11.39 -4.02 1.83
N THR A 100 -10.34 -3.23 1.80
CA THR A 100 -9.42 -3.20 0.67
C THR A 100 -7.99 -3.17 1.20
N HIS A 101 -7.06 -3.64 0.37
CA HIS A 101 -5.65 -3.59 0.65
C HIS A 101 -4.85 -3.52 -0.65
N THR A 102 -3.71 -2.85 -0.62
CA THR A 102 -2.73 -2.92 -1.71
C THR A 102 -1.40 -3.36 -1.16
N GLN A 103 -0.72 -4.22 -1.92
CA GLN A 103 0.61 -4.70 -1.58
C GLN A 103 1.53 -4.64 -2.80
N VAL A 104 2.79 -4.28 -2.55
CA VAL A 104 3.87 -4.42 -3.53
C VAL A 104 4.72 -5.64 -3.18
N LEU A 105 4.93 -6.51 -4.16
CA LEU A 105 5.88 -7.62 -4.09
C LEU A 105 7.12 -7.24 -4.90
N ALA A 106 8.30 -7.29 -4.30
CA ALA A 106 9.56 -6.95 -4.95
C ALA A 106 10.48 -8.16 -5.06
N CYS A 107 11.25 -8.23 -6.14
CA CYS A 107 12.28 -9.23 -6.36
C CYS A 107 13.65 -8.65 -5.97
N ILE A 108 14.14 -9.05 -4.80
CA ILE A 108 15.39 -8.60 -4.19
C ILE A 108 16.34 -9.79 -4.15
N ASN A 109 17.56 -9.62 -4.67
CA ASN A 109 18.57 -10.70 -4.72
C ASN A 109 18.05 -12.01 -5.36
N GLY A 110 17.10 -11.92 -6.29
CA GLY A 110 16.48 -13.07 -6.96
C GLY A 110 15.38 -13.77 -6.15
N LYS A 111 14.93 -13.18 -5.03
CA LYS A 111 13.84 -13.68 -4.19
C LYS A 111 12.69 -12.68 -4.15
N TRP A 112 11.46 -13.18 -4.14
CA TRP A 112 10.26 -12.36 -4.01
C TRP A 112 9.89 -12.20 -2.54
N SER A 113 9.55 -10.98 -2.14
CA SER A 113 9.06 -10.67 -0.79
C SER A 113 8.00 -9.57 -0.84
N ALA A 114 7.11 -9.54 0.16
CA ALA A 114 6.16 -8.46 0.32
C ALA A 114 6.84 -7.26 0.95
N CYS A 115 6.65 -6.08 0.36
CA CYS A 115 7.20 -4.85 0.91
C CYS A 115 6.38 -4.41 2.15
N PRO A 116 7.00 -3.76 3.14
CA PRO A 116 6.27 -3.20 4.28
C PRO A 116 5.32 -2.10 3.84
N ASP A 117 4.06 -2.16 4.26
CA ASP A 117 3.02 -1.14 4.02
C ASP A 117 2.40 -0.59 5.32
N ASN A 118 2.99 -0.95 6.45
CA ASN A 118 2.58 -0.56 7.81
C ASN A 118 1.16 -0.98 8.23
N SER A 119 0.55 -1.93 7.52
CA SER A 119 -0.78 -2.45 7.83
C SER A 119 -0.80 -3.95 8.18
N MET A 120 0.02 -4.76 7.51
CA MET A 120 0.02 -6.22 7.67
C MET A 120 1.20 -6.77 8.48
N GLY A 121 2.07 -5.89 8.99
CA GLY A 121 3.27 -6.29 9.75
C GLY A 121 4.29 -7.06 8.92
N THR A 122 4.29 -6.86 7.59
CA THR A 122 5.26 -7.45 6.67
C THR A 122 6.63 -6.82 6.87
N GLU A 123 7.68 -7.64 6.76
CA GLU A 123 9.07 -7.20 6.75
C GLU A 123 9.70 -7.53 5.40
N ILE A 124 10.56 -6.64 4.89
CA ILE A 124 11.25 -6.93 3.64
C ILE A 124 12.21 -8.11 3.85
N ASN A 125 12.21 -9.05 2.90
CA ASN A 125 12.99 -10.27 2.96
C ASN A 125 12.58 -11.24 4.10
N ASP A 126 11.39 -11.09 4.68
CA ASP A 126 10.82 -12.09 5.59
C ASP A 126 9.28 -12.16 5.50
N PRO A 127 8.70 -13.21 4.90
CA PRO A 127 9.37 -14.34 4.23
C PRO A 127 9.85 -14.00 2.79
N GLU A 128 10.75 -14.85 2.29
CA GLU A 128 11.24 -14.85 0.91
C GLU A 128 10.76 -16.07 0.12
N PHE A 129 10.50 -15.88 -1.18
CA PHE A 129 10.00 -16.90 -2.08
C PHE A 129 10.83 -16.98 -3.37
N ASN A 130 10.82 -18.14 -4.03
CA ASN A 130 11.56 -18.31 -5.29
C ASN A 130 10.79 -17.77 -6.49
N THR A 131 9.47 -17.71 -6.38
CA THR A 131 8.59 -17.24 -7.45
C THR A 131 7.61 -16.19 -6.96
N LEU A 132 7.16 -15.34 -7.88
CA LEU A 132 6.10 -14.37 -7.62
C LEU A 132 4.81 -15.07 -7.19
N GLU A 133 4.48 -16.21 -7.79
CA GLU A 133 3.27 -16.97 -7.50
C GLU A 133 3.24 -17.48 -6.06
N GLU A 134 4.35 -18.02 -5.56
CA GLU A 134 4.49 -18.44 -4.16
C GLU A 134 4.27 -17.26 -3.20
N CYS A 135 4.92 -16.12 -3.47
CA CYS A 135 4.82 -14.92 -2.64
C CYS A 135 3.39 -14.35 -2.64
N PHE A 136 2.76 -14.27 -3.82
CA PHE A 136 1.41 -13.80 -3.97
C PHE A 136 0.38 -14.70 -3.29
N ASN A 137 0.51 -16.03 -3.42
CA ASN A 137 -0.39 -16.96 -2.75
C ASN A 137 -0.29 -16.83 -1.23
N TRP A 138 0.92 -16.70 -0.68
CA TRP A 138 1.11 -16.43 0.74
C TRP A 138 0.43 -15.14 1.20
N LEU A 139 0.63 -14.03 0.47
CA LEU A 139 -0.03 -12.75 0.76
C LEU A 139 -1.57 -12.88 0.73
N LYS A 140 -2.09 -13.53 -0.32
CA LYS A 140 -3.52 -13.74 -0.50
C LYS A 140 -4.11 -14.59 0.63
N ASP A 141 -3.41 -15.64 1.05
CA ASP A 141 -3.85 -16.50 2.15
C ASP A 141 -3.88 -15.72 3.47
N LEU A 142 -2.88 -14.88 3.77
CA LEU A 142 -2.90 -13.99 4.94
C LEU A 142 -4.11 -13.06 4.93
N TYR A 143 -4.42 -12.45 3.79
CA TYR A 143 -5.58 -11.58 3.66
C TYR A 143 -6.90 -12.34 3.88
N ILE A 144 -7.02 -13.54 3.33
CA ILE A 144 -8.19 -14.42 3.53
C ILE A 144 -8.32 -14.84 4.99
N GLU A 145 -7.22 -15.16 5.67
CA GLU A 145 -7.22 -15.52 7.09
C GLU A 145 -7.74 -14.37 7.96
N TYR A 146 -7.26 -13.15 7.70
CA TYR A 146 -7.78 -11.94 8.35
C TYR A 146 -9.29 -11.77 8.11
N LEU A 147 -9.74 -11.89 6.86
CA LEU A 147 -11.17 -11.76 6.53
C LEU A 147 -12.02 -12.84 7.22
N LYS A 148 -11.55 -14.10 7.26
CA LYS A 148 -12.22 -15.19 8.00
C LYS A 148 -12.27 -14.91 9.50
N TYR A 149 -11.23 -14.32 10.07
CA TYR A 149 -11.22 -13.92 11.48
C TYR A 149 -12.28 -12.84 11.79
N VAL A 150 -12.34 -11.80 10.95
CA VAL A 150 -13.27 -10.67 11.14
C VAL A 150 -14.72 -11.06 10.84
N LEU A 151 -14.95 -11.76 9.73
CA LEU A 151 -16.30 -12.09 9.23
C LEU A 151 -16.85 -13.41 9.78
N LYS A 152 -16.00 -14.32 10.25
CA LYS A 152 -16.36 -15.65 10.75
C LYS A 152 -17.18 -16.41 9.70
N ASP A 153 -18.35 -16.91 10.08
CA ASP A 153 -19.25 -17.67 9.20
C ASP A 153 -19.84 -16.83 8.05
N ASN A 154 -19.66 -15.50 8.05
CA ASN A 154 -20.14 -14.62 6.98
C ASN A 154 -19.12 -14.44 5.84
N PHE A 155 -17.92 -15.03 5.96
CA PHE A 155 -16.95 -15.01 4.87
C PHE A 155 -17.49 -15.74 3.64
N ASP A 156 -17.30 -15.14 2.48
CA ASP A 156 -17.77 -15.65 1.19
C ASP A 156 -16.73 -15.32 0.14
N GLU A 157 -16.06 -16.35 -0.39
CA GLU A 157 -14.98 -16.19 -1.35
C GLU A 157 -15.44 -15.52 -2.66
N LEU A 158 -16.73 -15.63 -3.01
CA LEU A 158 -17.28 -14.96 -4.21
C LEU A 158 -17.27 -13.43 -4.11
N LYS A 159 -17.08 -12.90 -2.90
CA LYS A 159 -16.98 -11.45 -2.63
C LYS A 159 -15.55 -10.95 -2.62
N LEU A 160 -14.57 -11.85 -2.79
CA LEU A 160 -13.16 -11.51 -2.87
C LEU A 160 -12.79 -11.17 -4.31
N PHE A 161 -12.24 -9.98 -4.51
CA PHE A 161 -11.64 -9.53 -5.76
C PHE A 161 -10.14 -9.34 -5.54
N VAL A 162 -9.32 -9.89 -6.43
CA VAL A 162 -7.86 -9.71 -6.41
C VAL A 162 -7.36 -9.45 -7.82
N LYS A 163 -6.51 -8.44 -7.98
CA LYS A 163 -5.99 -8.03 -9.29
C LYS A 163 -4.57 -7.48 -9.18
N GLU A 164 -3.69 -7.90 -10.09
CA GLU A 164 -2.44 -7.18 -10.36
C GLU A 164 -2.76 -5.87 -11.08
N TYR A 165 -2.18 -4.76 -10.64
CA TYR A 165 -2.39 -3.45 -11.26
C TYR A 165 -1.07 -2.73 -11.52
N ASP A 166 -1.04 -1.91 -12.57
CA ASP A 166 0.09 -1.08 -12.98
C ASP A 166 -0.33 0.37 -13.33
N CYS A 167 -1.59 0.73 -13.09
CA CYS A 167 -2.11 2.06 -13.35
C CYS A 167 -1.42 3.12 -12.47
N ILE A 168 -1.50 4.38 -12.93
CA ILE A 168 -0.94 5.55 -12.25
C ILE A 168 -2.11 6.38 -11.73
N PHE A 169 -2.03 6.79 -10.46
CA PHE A 169 -3.05 7.59 -9.81
C PHE A 169 -2.70 9.08 -9.89
N ASN A 170 -3.71 9.90 -10.13
CA ASN A 170 -3.55 11.35 -10.05
C ASN A 170 -3.58 11.80 -8.59
N GLN A 171 -2.95 12.94 -8.30
CA GLN A 171 -3.04 13.57 -6.98
C GLN A 171 -4.48 13.91 -6.60
N ASN A 172 -4.78 13.81 -5.31
CA ASN A 172 -6.04 14.22 -4.69
C ASN A 172 -7.31 13.53 -5.21
N ILE A 173 -7.19 12.37 -5.88
CA ILE A 173 -8.36 11.59 -6.24
C ILE A 173 -9.07 11.06 -5.00
N THR A 174 -10.39 10.97 -5.10
CA THR A 174 -11.28 10.40 -4.08
C THR A 174 -11.09 8.89 -3.98
N GLU A 175 -11.64 8.30 -2.91
CA GLU A 175 -11.77 6.84 -2.79
C GLU A 175 -12.51 6.23 -3.98
N ASP A 176 -13.66 6.80 -4.37
CA ASP A 176 -14.45 6.26 -5.48
C ASP A 176 -13.69 6.31 -6.81
N GLU A 177 -12.95 7.40 -7.07
CA GLU A 177 -12.09 7.51 -8.26
C GLU A 177 -10.95 6.49 -8.23
N TYR A 178 -10.30 6.31 -7.08
CA TYR A 178 -9.26 5.30 -6.89
C TYR A 178 -9.78 3.90 -7.18
N LEU A 179 -10.90 3.52 -6.54
CA LEU A 179 -11.51 2.21 -6.68
C LEU A 179 -12.01 1.96 -8.11
N ASN A 180 -12.56 2.98 -8.77
CA ASN A 180 -12.95 2.87 -10.18
C ASN A 180 -11.75 2.66 -11.09
N LEU A 181 -10.63 3.37 -10.87
CA LEU A 181 -9.43 3.21 -11.68
C LEU A 181 -8.79 1.83 -11.50
N ILE A 182 -8.74 1.30 -10.28
CA ILE A 182 -8.04 0.03 -10.01
C ILE A 182 -8.86 -1.20 -10.42
N ARG A 183 -10.20 -1.14 -10.30
CA ARG A 183 -11.10 -2.23 -10.70
C ARG A 183 -11.16 -2.40 -12.23
N ASN A 184 -11.12 -1.30 -12.99
CA ASN A 184 -11.14 -1.31 -14.47
C ASN A 184 -9.81 -1.78 -15.06
#